data_AF-A0A538D6U0-F1
#
_entry.id   AF-A0A538D6U0-F1
#
_cell.length_a   1.000
_cell.length_b   1.000
_cell.length_c   1.000
_cell.angle_alpha   90.00
_cell.angle_beta   90.00
_cell.angle_gamma   90.00
#
_symmetry.space_group_name_H-M   'P 1'
#
loop_
_entity.id
_entity.type
_entity.pdbx_description
1 polymer ?
#
loop_
_entity_poly.entity_id
_entity_poly.type
_entity_poly.pdbx_seq_one_letter_code
_entity_poly.pdbx_strand_id
1 'polypeptide(L)'
;MMAAVAIIESPAIATEATPDLGDMMTAIRLMLADDHRMLREGLSRSMREQGFDIVGEAGDGAEAVALALTVRPDVILMDVTMPE
;
A
#
# COMPACT_ATOMS: atom_id res chain seq x y z
N MET A 1 15.89 8.05 -7.40
CA MET A 1 14.63 7.31 -7.24
C MET A 1 14.64 6.75 -5.83
N MET A 2 13.94 7.41 -4.89
CA MET A 2 13.85 6.99 -3.50
C MET A 2 12.37 6.76 -3.19
N ALA A 3 11.96 5.51 -3.01
CA ALA A 3 10.63 5.20 -2.51
C ALA A 3 10.63 5.31 -0.98
N ALA A 4 9.61 5.95 -0.39
CA ALA A 4 9.37 5.92 1.04
C ALA A 4 8.16 5.05 1.36
N VAL A 5 8.28 4.27 2.43
CA VAL A 5 7.18 3.48 2.99
C VAL A 5 6.61 4.27 4.16
N ALA A 6 5.38 4.74 4.03
CA ALA A 6 4.66 5.38 5.13
C ALA A 6 3.80 4.32 5.82
N ILE A 7 4.12 4.04 7.10
CA ILE A 7 3.32 3.17 7.96
C ILE A 7 2.31 4.05 8.67
N ILE A 8 1.02 3.85 8.40
CA ILE A 8 -0.06 4.46 9.16
C ILE A 8 -0.36 3.52 10.32
N GLU A 9 -0.28 4.01 11.55
CA GLU A 9 -0.30 3.22 12.80
C GLU A 9 -1.28 2.04 12.77
N SER A 10 -0.75 0.82 12.92
CA SER A 10 -1.49 -0.43 12.99
C SER A 10 -1.61 -0.87 14.46
N PRO A 11 -2.80 -1.24 14.98
CA PRO A 11 -2.90 -1.86 16.28
C PRO A 11 -2.44 -3.33 16.15
N ALA A 12 -1.27 -3.61 16.74
CA ALA A 12 -0.73 -4.94 17.02
C ALA A 12 -0.23 -5.79 15.83
N ILE A 13 1.08 -5.76 15.61
CA ILE A 13 1.79 -6.94 15.11
C ILE A 13 2.13 -7.79 16.35
N ALA A 14 1.27 -8.74 16.67
CA ALA A 14 1.49 -9.67 17.77
C ALA A 14 2.69 -10.57 17.45
N THR A 15 3.64 -10.61 18.38
CA THR A 15 4.80 -11.50 18.40
C THR A 15 4.37 -12.90 18.83
N GLU A 16 4.88 -13.92 18.12
CA GLU A 16 4.90 -15.36 18.47
C GLU A 16 3.56 -16.11 18.62
N ALA A 17 3.11 -16.76 17.53
CA ALA A 17 2.46 -18.07 17.54
C ALA A 17 2.38 -18.61 16.10
N THR A 18 2.73 -19.87 15.87
CA THR A 18 2.47 -20.57 14.59
C THR A 18 0.94 -20.72 14.46
N PRO A 19 0.26 -20.05 13.50
CA PRO A 19 -1.19 -20.16 13.42
C PRO A 19 -1.62 -21.37 12.60
N ASP A 20 -2.60 -22.09 13.14
CA ASP A 20 -3.34 -23.17 12.53
C ASP A 20 -4.25 -22.66 11.39
N LEU A 21 -4.47 -23.49 10.37
CA LEU A 21 -4.81 -23.19 8.96
C LEU A 21 -6.28 -22.76 8.66
N GLY A 22 -6.96 -22.01 9.53
CA GLY A 22 -8.43 -21.90 9.47
C GLY A 22 -9.10 -20.54 9.24
N ASP A 23 -8.48 -19.42 9.64
CA ASP A 23 -9.16 -18.11 9.63
C ASP A 23 -8.13 -16.96 9.58
N MET A 24 -8.40 -15.91 8.79
CA MET A 24 -7.83 -14.54 8.92
C MET A 24 -6.41 -14.20 8.41
N MET A 25 -6.02 -14.58 7.18
CA MET A 25 -5.02 -13.77 6.44
C MET A 25 -5.74 -12.74 5.58
N THR A 26 -6.28 -11.69 6.22
CA THR A 26 -6.82 -10.55 5.47
C THR A 26 -5.69 -9.98 4.61
N ALA A 27 -5.86 -9.99 3.29
CA ALA A 27 -4.87 -9.44 2.37
C ALA A 27 -4.53 -8.01 2.80
N ILE A 28 -3.24 -7.71 2.93
CA ILE A 28 -2.77 -6.38 3.36
C ILE A 28 -3.23 -5.37 2.31
N ARG A 29 -3.95 -4.35 2.75
CA ARG A 29 -4.51 -3.28 1.91
C ARG A 29 -3.40 -2.29 1.59
N LEU A 30 -2.93 -2.31 0.34
CA LEU A 30 -1.84 -1.46 -0.14
C LEU A 30 -2.39 -0.36 -1.05
N MET A 31 -1.88 0.85 -0.88
CA MET A 31 -2.07 1.96 -1.81
C MET A 31 -0.73 2.34 -2.45
N LEU A 32 -0.76 2.64 -3.75
CA LEU A 32 0.42 3.07 -4.52
C LEU A 32 0.28 4.55 -4.89
N ALA A 33 1.34 5.33 -4.74
CA ALA A 33 1.37 6.72 -5.15
C ALA A 33 2.70 7.03 -5.86
N ASP A 34 2.65 7.31 -7.15
CA ASP A 34 3.83 7.50 -8.00
C ASP A 34 3.39 8.29 -9.25
N ASP A 35 4.18 9.25 -9.75
CA ASP A 35 3.82 10.03 -10.94
C ASP A 35 4.11 9.28 -12.26
N HIS A 36 4.87 8.17 -12.21
CA HIS A 36 5.20 7.33 -13.36
C HIS A 36 4.23 6.16 -13.52
N ARG A 37 3.19 6.38 -14.34
CA ARG A 37 2.14 5.38 -14.63
C ARG A 37 2.65 3.97 -14.93
N MET A 38 3.67 3.81 -15.78
CA MET A 38 4.17 2.48 -16.18
C MET A 38 4.79 1.72 -15.00
N LEU A 39 5.51 2.41 -14.11
CA LEU A 39 6.07 1.81 -12.90
C LEU A 39 4.96 1.38 -11.94
N ARG A 40 3.99 2.28 -11.73
CA ARG A 40 2.82 2.06 -10.88
C ARG A 40 2.01 0.85 -11.33
N GLU A 41 1.76 0.69 -12.64
CA GLU A 41 1.09 -0.49 -13.22
C GLU A 41 1.89 -1.78 -12.99
N GLY A 42 3.23 -1.73 -13.13
CA GLY A 42 4.11 -2.88 -12.88
C GLY A 42 4.14 -3.31 -11.41
N LEU A 43 4.21 -2.34 -10.49
CA LEU A 43 4.13 -2.57 -9.04
C LEU A 43 2.76 -3.14 -8.66
N SER A 44 1.68 -2.55 -9.17
CA SER A 44 0.29 -2.99 -8.91
C SER A 44 0.09 -4.46 -9.28
N ARG A 45 0.60 -4.90 -10.43
CA ARG A 45 0.57 -6.33 -10.84
C ARG A 45 1.41 -7.20 -9.91
N SER A 46 2.66 -6.82 -9.68
CA SER A 46 3.60 -7.60 -8.88
C SER A 46 3.10 -7.78 -7.44
N MET A 47 2.53 -6.74 -6.83
CA MET A 47 2.02 -6.79 -5.46
C MET A 47 0.73 -7.62 -5.35
N ARG A 48 -0.18 -7.55 -6.34
CA ARG A 48 -1.34 -8.44 -6.37
C ARG A 48 -0.92 -9.92 -6.46
N GLU A 49 0.10 -10.23 -7.25
CA GLU A 49 0.65 -11.60 -7.33
C GLU A 49 1.27 -12.08 -5.99
N GLN A 50 1.76 -11.14 -5.16
CA GLN A 50 2.24 -11.43 -3.81
C GLN A 50 1.12 -11.47 -2.74
N GLY A 51 -0.15 -11.29 -3.13
CA GLY A 51 -1.30 -11.39 -2.22
C GLY A 51 -1.70 -10.09 -1.52
N PHE A 52 -1.23 -8.93 -1.97
CA PHE A 52 -1.73 -7.62 -1.51
C PHE A 52 -3.07 -7.27 -2.16
N ASP A 53 -3.93 -6.59 -1.41
CA ASP A 53 -5.14 -5.94 -1.94
C ASP A 53 -4.82 -4.48 -2.31
N ILE A 54 -4.77 -4.17 -3.61
CA ILE A 54 -4.51 -2.80 -4.07
C ILE A 54 -5.81 -1.99 -3.97
N VAL A 55 -5.93 -1.21 -2.90
CA VAL A 55 -7.14 -0.43 -2.58
C VAL A 55 -7.15 0.98 -3.17
N GLY A 56 -6.03 1.43 -3.75
CA GLY A 56 -5.93 2.75 -4.39
C GLY A 56 -4.62 2.96 -5.14
N GLU A 57 -4.68 3.79 -6.17
CA GLU A 57 -3.52 4.26 -6.93
C GLU A 57 -3.65 5.79 -7.13
N ALA A 58 -2.59 6.54 -6.87
CA ALA A 58 -2.54 8.00 -7.04
C ALA A 58 -1.36 8.41 -7.93
N GLY A 59 -1.55 9.47 -8.72
CA GLY A 59 -0.53 10.06 -9.59
C GLY A 59 0.20 11.27 -9.01
N ASP A 60 -0.33 11.85 -7.94
CA ASP A 60 0.23 13.02 -7.26
C ASP A 60 -0.04 12.98 -5.75
N GLY A 61 0.56 13.93 -5.01
CA GLY A 61 0.49 13.96 -3.54
C GLY A 61 -0.90 14.33 -3.02
N ALA A 62 -1.59 15.27 -3.67
CA ALA A 62 -2.92 15.70 -3.27
C ALA A 62 -3.96 14.57 -3.41
N GLU A 63 -3.95 13.87 -4.54
CA GLU A 63 -4.74 12.66 -4.78
C GLU A 63 -4.37 11.58 -3.76
N ALA A 64 -3.08 11.40 -3.46
CA ALA A 64 -2.62 10.39 -2.51
C ALA A 64 -3.21 10.61 -1.11
N VAL A 65 -3.22 11.85 -0.62
CA VAL A 65 -3.81 12.19 0.69
C VAL A 65 -5.32 11.99 0.69
N ALA A 66 -6.03 12.49 -0.32
CA ALA A 66 -7.48 12.38 -0.40
C ALA A 66 -7.93 10.90 -0.48
N LEU A 67 -7.22 10.10 -1.26
CA LEU A 67 -7.52 8.69 -1.44
C LEU A 67 -7.18 7.88 -0.19
N ALA A 68 -6.05 8.14 0.48
CA ALA A 68 -5.68 7.46 1.72
C ALA A 68 -6.74 7.62 2.82
N LEU A 69 -7.30 8.83 2.97
CA LEU A 69 -8.38 9.10 3.92
C LEU A 69 -9.68 8.37 3.58
N THR A 70 -9.93 8.15 2.29
CA THR A 70 -11.14 7.49 1.79
C THR A 70 -11.04 5.97 1.91
N VAL A 71 -9.94 5.39 1.42
CA VAL A 71 -9.79 3.93 1.29
C VAL A 71 -9.14 3.31 2.52
N ARG A 72 -8.53 4.09 3.40
CA ARG A 72 -7.87 3.62 4.64
C ARG A 72 -7.00 2.38 4.39
N PRO A 73 -5.90 2.54 3.62
CA PRO A 73 -4.97 1.44 3.38
C PRO A 73 -4.21 1.11 4.66
N ASP A 74 -3.70 -0.12 4.76
CA ASP A 74 -2.80 -0.54 5.85
C ASP A 74 -1.38 0.00 5.61
N VAL A 75 -0.97 0.07 4.34
CA VAL A 75 0.35 0.56 3.92
C VAL A 75 0.22 1.42 2.67
N ILE A 76 1.02 2.49 2.60
CA ILE A 76 1.18 3.29 1.38
C ILE A 76 2.64 3.16 0.90
N LEU A 77 2.81 2.77 -0.35
CA LEU A 77 4.08 2.89 -1.06
C LEU A 77 4.02 4.16 -1.90
N MET A 78 4.85 5.15 -1.54
CA MET A 78 4.80 6.49 -2.12
C MET A 78 6.16 6.92 -2.66
N ASP A 79 6.20 7.45 -3.89
CA ASP A 79 7.37 8.15 -4.40
C ASP A 79 7.54 9.50 -3.65
N VAL A 80 8.74 9.74 -3.13
CA VAL A 80 9.05 10.97 -2.38
C VAL A 80 9.28 12.17 -3.30
N THR A 81 9.49 11.91 -4.59
CA THR A 81 9.80 12.92 -5.60
C THR A 81 8.63 13.26 -6.51
N MET A 82 7.40 12.99 -6.08
CA MET A 82 6.22 13.47 -6.80
C MET A 82 6.13 15.00 -6.77
N PRO A 83 5.87 15.65 -7.91
CA PRO A 83 5.41 17.04 -7.94
C PRO A 83 4.06 17.18 -7.19
N GLU A 84 3.66 18.42 -6.86
CA GLU A 84 2.46 18.74 -6.05
C GLU A 84 1.23 17.87 -6.38
#